data_AF-A0A6J7DFQ2-F1
#
_entry.id   AF-A0A6J7DFQ2-F1
#
_cell.length_a   1.000
_cell.length_b   1.000
_cell.length_c   1.000
_cell.angle_alpha   90.00
_cell.angle_beta   90.00
_cell.angle_gamma   90.00
#
_symmetry.space_group_name_H-M   'P 1'
#
loop_
_entity.id
_entity.type
_entity.pdbx_description
1 polymer ?
#
loop_
_entity_poly.entity_id
_entity_poly.type
_entity_poly.pdbx_seq_one_letter_code
_entity_poly.pdbx_strand_id
1 'polypeptide(L)' 'MAKRRSAPKPTCAGCHFGANGLCALPDPTPCATFRPLSVDGLKAPSQMRFHFREARRVQTVWAFPTPQEQAEIHAVA' A
#
# COMPACT_ATOMS: atom_id res chain seq x y z
N MET A 1 -9.40 -0.27 32.16
CA MET A 1 -8.37 -0.67 31.16
C MET A 1 -8.76 -2.02 30.57
N ALA A 2 -9.22 -2.08 29.33
CA ALA A 2 -9.58 -3.35 28.69
C ALA A 2 -8.30 -4.17 28.42
N LYS A 3 -8.19 -5.38 28.99
CA LYS A 3 -7.05 -6.28 28.80
C LYS A 3 -7.07 -6.77 27.35
N ARG A 4 -6.11 -6.34 26.53
CA ARG A 4 -5.94 -6.84 25.15
C ARG A 4 -5.65 -8.34 25.25
N ARG A 5 -6.59 -9.18 24.81
CA ARG A 5 -6.36 -10.62 24.65
C ARG A 5 -5.31 -10.78 23.55
N SER A 6 -4.23 -11.51 23.85
CA SER A 6 -3.23 -11.85 22.84
C SER A 6 -3.90 -12.69 21.76
N ALA A 7 -3.70 -12.34 20.49
CA ALA A 7 -4.17 -13.16 19.39
C ALA A 7 -3.53 -14.56 19.47
N PRO A 8 -4.28 -15.63 19.19
CA PRO A 8 -3.72 -16.98 19.15
C PRO A 8 -2.60 -17.08 18.12
N LYS A 9 -1.65 -18.00 18.35
CA LYS A 9 -0.57 -18.28 17.40
C LYS A 9 -1.19 -18.75 16.06
N PRO A 10 -0.72 -18.22 14.91
CA PRO A 10 -1.25 -18.60 13.61
C PRO A 10 -0.90 -20.05 13.27
N THR A 11 -1.88 -20.79 12.74
CA THR A 11 -1.75 -22.18 12.27
C THR A 11 -2.47 -22.34 10.93
N CYS A 12 -2.17 -23.38 10.15
CA CYS A 12 -2.86 -23.64 8.89
C CYS A 12 -4.38 -23.84 9.07
N ALA A 13 -4.80 -24.44 10.19
CA ALA A 13 -6.22 -24.58 10.56
C ALA A 13 -6.92 -23.22 10.77
N GLY A 14 -6.19 -22.18 11.17
CA GLY A 14 -6.69 -20.81 11.27
C GLY A 14 -6.62 -20.01 9.97
N CYS A 15 -6.15 -20.61 8.88
CA CYS A 15 -6.01 -19.98 7.58
C CYS A 15 -7.25 -20.21 6.71
N HIS A 16 -7.65 -19.19 5.94
CA HIS A 16 -8.73 -19.31 4.96
C HIS A 16 -8.54 -20.49 3.99
N PHE A 17 -7.33 -20.67 3.45
CA PHE A 17 -7.06 -21.74 2.48
C PHE A 17 -7.10 -23.13 3.13
N GLY A 18 -6.55 -23.27 4.33
CA GLY A 18 -6.57 -24.53 5.08
C GLY A 18 -7.99 -24.95 5.44
N ALA A 19 -8.81 -24.02 5.96
CA ALA A 19 -10.20 -24.28 6.33
C ALA A 19 -11.09 -24.69 5.13
N ASN A 20 -10.72 -24.29 3.90
CA ASN A 20 -11.46 -24.61 2.68
C ASN A 20 -10.82 -25.75 1.85
N GLY A 21 -9.76 -26.41 2.34
CA GLY A 21 -9.08 -27.47 1.60
C GLY A 21 -8.36 -27.00 0.34
N LEU A 22 -8.05 -25.71 0.24
CA LEU A 22 -7.39 -25.06 -0.90
C LEU A 22 -5.88 -24.90 -0.71
N CYS A 23 -5.31 -25.47 0.36
CA CYS A 23 -3.89 -25.37 0.64
C CYS A 23 -3.08 -26.29 -0.28
N ALA A 24 -2.04 -25.75 -0.92
CA ALA A 24 -1.13 -26.53 -1.75
C ALA A 24 -0.08 -27.32 -0.94
N LEU A 25 0.13 -26.96 0.32
CA LEU A 25 1.15 -27.57 1.19
C LEU A 25 0.49 -28.56 2.16
N PRO A 26 1.07 -29.75 2.39
CA PRO A 26 0.57 -30.71 3.37
C PRO A 26 0.94 -30.33 4.82
N ASP A 27 1.76 -29.30 5.01
CA ASP A 27 2.29 -28.91 6.31
C ASP A 27 1.27 -28.07 7.14
N PRO A 28 1.13 -28.34 8.44
CA PRO A 28 0.14 -27.66 9.31
C PRO A 28 0.58 -26.27 9.81
N THR A 29 1.79 -25.81 9.48
CA THR A 29 2.30 -24.49 9.87
C THR A 29 1.76 -23.39 8.95
N PRO A 30 1.72 -22.12 9.40
CA PRO A 30 1.30 -21.01 8.54
C PRO A 30 2.28 -20.82 7.38
N CYS A 31 1.77 -20.90 6.16
CA CYS A 31 2.55 -20.68 4.95
C CYS A 31 2.73 -19.18 4.62
N ALA A 32 3.58 -18.86 3.63
CA ALA A 32 3.84 -17.48 3.21
C ALA A 32 2.59 -16.74 2.69
N THR A 33 1.58 -17.47 2.23
CA THR A 33 0.30 -16.91 1.76
C THR A 33 -0.78 -16.90 2.85
N PHE A 34 -0.42 -17.13 4.12
CA PHE A 34 -1.38 -17.16 5.24
C PHE A 34 -2.30 -15.93 5.21
N ARG A 35 -3.61 -16.21 5.19
CA ARG A 35 -4.69 -15.24 5.39
C ARG A 35 -5.57 -15.72 6.53
N PRO A 36 -5.84 -14.90 7.56
CA PRO A 36 -6.68 -15.32 8.67
C PRO A 36 -8.09 -15.65 8.17
N LEU A 37 -8.73 -16.66 8.78
CA LEU A 37 -10.13 -17.01 8.52
C LEU A 37 -11.07 -15.96 9.16
N SER A 38 -11.08 -14.76 8.59
CA SER A 38 -11.96 -13.66 8.97
C SER A 38 -12.41 -12.90 7.72
N VAL A 39 -13.51 -12.14 7.84
CA VAL A 39 -14.03 -11.31 6.74
C VAL A 39 -13.00 -10.31 6.20
N ASP A 40 -12.11 -9.82 7.07
CA ASP A 40 -11.04 -8.90 6.70
C ASP A 40 -9.80 -9.62 6.13
N GLY A 41 -9.64 -10.92 6.36
CA GLY A 41 -8.45 -11.67 5.96
C GLY A 41 -8.26 -11.77 4.44
N LEU A 42 -9.36 -11.72 3.68
CA LEU A 42 -9.34 -11.70 2.21
C LEU A 42 -9.46 -10.30 1.63
N LYS A 43 -9.70 -9.29 2.46
CA LYS A 43 -9.84 -7.91 2.00
C LYS A 43 -8.46 -7.43 1.57
N ALA A 44 -8.34 -7.07 0.29
CA ALA A 44 -7.11 -6.48 -0.21
C ALA A 44 -6.78 -5.20 0.58
N PRO A 45 -5.51 -4.97 0.95
CA PRO A 45 -5.12 -3.72 1.56
C PRO A 45 -5.46 -2.57 0.60
N SER A 46 -6.01 -1.48 1.13
CA SER A 46 -6.29 -0.30 0.32
C SER A 46 -4.99 0.22 -0.27
N GLN A 47 -4.88 0.23 -1.59
CA GLN A 47 -3.76 0.85 -2.28
C GLN A 47 -3.70 2.34 -1.91
N MET A 48 -2.50 2.84 -1.66
CA MET A 48 -2.28 4.27 -1.46
C MET A 48 -2.74 5.03 -2.72
N ARG A 49 -3.58 6.05 -2.53
CA ARG A 49 -4.05 6.90 -3.62
C ARG A 49 -3.32 8.23 -3.57
N PHE A 50 -2.77 8.65 -4.71
CA PHE A 50 -2.25 10.00 -4.85
C PHE A 50 -3.41 10.98 -4.94
N HIS A 51 -3.48 11.91 -4.00
CA HIS A 51 -4.38 13.05 -4.06
C HIS A 51 -3.59 14.25 -4.60
N PHE A 52 -3.67 14.46 -5.92
CA PHE A 52 -3.10 15.66 -6.52
C PHE A 52 -3.89 16.87 -6.03
N ARG A 53 -3.20 17.80 -5.36
CA ARG A 53 -3.81 19.08 -5.01
C ARG A 53 -4.01 19.86 -6.29
N GLU A 54 -5.22 20.39 -6.50
CA GLU A 54 -5.45 21.41 -7.51
C GLU A 54 -4.45 22.54 -7.28
N ALA A 55 -3.87 23.07 -8.36
CA ALA A 55 -2.86 24.12 -8.33
C ALA A 55 -3.49 25.44 -7.84
N ARG A 56 -3.86 25.51 -6.57
CA ARG A 56 -4.20 26.75 -5.90
C ARG A 56 -2.90 27.52 -5.77
N ARG A 57 -2.61 28.29 -6.83
CA ARG A 57 -1.48 29.20 -7.04
C ARG A 57 -0.33 28.90 -6.08
N VAL A 58 0.64 28.12 -6.55
CA VAL A 58 1.97 28.18 -5.95
C VAL A 58 2.40 29.64 -6.13
N GLN A 59 2.23 30.48 -5.10
CA GLN A 59 2.83 31.81 -5.05
C GLN A 59 4.31 31.57 -4.75
N THR A 60 5.03 31.08 -5.76
CA THR A 60 6.48 31.11 -5.69
C THR A 60 6.89 32.58 -5.73
N VAL A 61 7.76 32.99 -4.82
CA VAL A 61 8.40 34.33 -4.84
C VAL A 61 9.19 34.52 -6.14
N TRP A 62 9.56 33.41 -6.79
CA TRP A 62 10.30 33.35 -8.03
C TRP A 62 9.58 32.45 -9.04
N ALA A 63 9.30 32.96 -10.24
CA ALA A 63 8.84 32.14 -11.35
C ALA A 63 10.05 31.69 -12.16
N PHE A 64 10.12 30.40 -12.50
CA PHE A 64 11.12 29.93 -13.46
C PHE A 64 10.84 30.53 -14.85
N PRO A 65 11.87 30.87 -15.64
CA PRO A 65 11.70 31.25 -17.02
C PRO A 65 10.91 30.18 -17.77
N THR A 66 10.08 30.62 -18.70
CA THR A 66 9.45 29.74 -19.68
C THR A 66 10.52 29.02 -20.50
N PRO A 67 10.20 27.87 -21.12
CA PRO A 67 11.15 27.16 -21.98
C PRO A 67 11.75 28.04 -23.09
N GLN A 68 10.97 28.98 -23.61
CA GLN A 68 11.39 29.94 -24.64
C GLN A 68 12.42 30.93 -24.09
N GLU A 69 12.14 31.55 -22.94
CA GLU A 69 13.07 32.49 -22.28
C GLU A 69 14.38 31.79 -21.90
N GLN A 70 14.31 30.54 -21.44
CA GLN A 70 15.52 29.76 -21.16
C GLN A 70 16.32 29.49 -22.45
N ALA A 71 15.67 29.15 -23.56
CA ALA A 71 16.35 28.94 -24.83
C ALA A 71 17.09 30.21 -25.29
N GLU A 72 16.48 31.39 -25.13
CA GLU A 72 17.11 32.67 -25.48
C GLU A 72 18.35 32.99 -24.63
N ILE A 73 18.28 32.75 -23.31
CA ILE A 73 19.42 32.94 -22.39
C ILE A 73 20.63 32.09 -22.83
N HIS A 74 20.38 30.86 -23.28
CA HIS A 74 21.42 29.91 -23.69
C HIS A 74 21.77 29.95 -25.19
N ALA A 75 21.08 30.77 -25.98
CA ALA A 75 21.35 30.90 -27.42
C ALA A 75 22.58 31.76 -27.73
N VAL A 76 23.05 32.55 -26.76
CA VAL A 76 24.20 33.48 -26.90
C VAL A 76 25.41 33.02 -26.08
N ALA A 77 25.33 31.84 -25.43
CA ALA A 77 26.44 31.21 -24.70
C ALA A 77 27.31 30.36 -25.64
#